data_AF-A0A255GN14-F1
#
_entry.id   AF-A0A255GN14-F1
#
_cell.length_a   1.000
_cell.length_b   1.000
_cell.length_c   1.000
_cell.angle_alpha   90.00
_cell.angle_beta   90.00
_cell.angle_gamma   90.00
#
_symmetry.space_group_name_H-M   'P 1'
#
loop_
_entity.id
_entity.type
_entity.pdbx_description
1 polymer ?
#
loop_
_entity_poly.entity_id
_entity_poly.type
_entity_poly.pdbx_seq_one_letter_code
_entity_poly.pdbx_strand_id
1 'polypeptide(L)'
;MAYPQNVQNVDQPDAGRSVGDLTKLISEDVKALVKSEIDLAKAELVPSAKHAGVGAGLFGGAGYFAMNGVSLLFLAGALGIGKLFGAPTGWVALGFVIMAVLIFLIAGILALIGKGQFSKVKGPERTIAQAETSIQAVKGAIARGNADAKTAELERKTFRNPDRVDDLR
;
A
#
# COMPACT_ATOMS: atom_id res chain seq x y z
N MET A 1 18.96 -2.46 -60.49
CA MET A 1 18.47 -2.11 -59.15
C MET A 1 19.60 -2.35 -58.17
N ALA A 2 20.19 -1.28 -57.65
CA ALA A 2 21.33 -1.35 -56.73
C ALA A 2 20.83 -1.60 -55.30
N TYR A 3 21.36 -2.62 -54.63
CA TYR A 3 21.13 -2.84 -53.20
C TYR A 3 21.96 -1.81 -52.38
N PRO A 4 21.38 -1.17 -51.35
CA PRO A 4 22.14 -0.30 -50.46
C PRO A 4 23.13 -1.12 -49.61
N GLN A 5 24.42 -0.75 -49.70
CA GLN A 5 25.54 -1.31 -48.94
C GLN A 5 25.72 -0.53 -47.63
N ASN A 6 24.81 -0.68 -46.66
CA ASN A 6 24.96 -0.10 -45.33
C ASN A 6 24.75 -1.11 -44.20
N VAL A 7 25.41 -2.26 -44.31
CA VAL A 7 25.74 -3.09 -43.14
C VAL A 7 26.94 -2.48 -42.42
N GLN A 8 26.74 -1.32 -41.78
CA GLN A 8 27.72 -0.76 -40.86
C GLN A 8 27.78 -1.63 -39.60
N ASN A 9 28.85 -2.43 -39.50
CA ASN A 9 29.51 -2.89 -38.28
C ASN A 9 28.61 -3.44 -37.15
N VAL A 10 28.15 -4.68 -37.31
CA VAL A 10 27.61 -5.48 -36.17
C VAL A 10 28.71 -6.30 -35.48
N ASP A 11 29.93 -6.32 -36.02
CA ASP A 11 31.04 -7.16 -35.52
C ASP A 11 32.31 -6.35 -35.19
N GLN A 12 32.22 -5.39 -34.26
CA GLN A 12 33.41 -5.11 -33.47
C GLN A 12 33.37 -6.05 -32.26
N PRO A 13 34.28 -7.05 -32.17
CA PRO A 13 34.39 -7.83 -30.95
C PRO A 13 34.70 -6.86 -29.81
N ASP A 14 33.98 -6.99 -28.70
CA ASP A 14 34.18 -6.27 -27.43
C ASP A 14 35.54 -6.59 -26.77
N ALA A 15 36.60 -6.80 -27.55
CA ALA A 15 37.93 -7.27 -27.18
C ALA A 15 38.79 -6.19 -26.46
N GLY A 16 38.14 -5.28 -25.75
CA GLY A 16 38.79 -4.23 -24.97
C GLY A 16 38.00 -3.74 -23.75
N ARG A 17 36.78 -4.22 -23.51
CA ARG A 17 36.08 -3.88 -22.26
C ARG A 17 36.63 -4.76 -21.15
N SER A 18 37.24 -4.14 -20.14
CA SER A 18 37.72 -4.89 -18.99
C SER A 18 36.53 -5.50 -18.24
N VAL A 19 36.76 -6.56 -17.47
CA VAL A 19 35.74 -7.10 -16.54
C VAL A 19 35.21 -5.99 -15.60
N GLY A 20 36.04 -4.98 -15.31
CA GLY A 20 35.66 -3.78 -14.57
C GLY A 20 34.66 -2.86 -15.27
N ASP A 21 34.61 -2.87 -16.60
CA ASP A 21 33.68 -2.04 -17.39
C ASP A 21 32.33 -2.74 -17.58
N LEU A 22 32.32 -4.07 -17.72
CA LEU A 22 31.09 -4.86 -17.76
C LEU A 22 30.36 -4.86 -16.40
N THR A 23 31.11 -4.96 -15.30
CA THR A 23 30.54 -4.89 -13.94
C THR A 23 30.00 -3.50 -13.60
N LYS A 24 30.63 -2.43 -14.13
CA LYS A 24 30.08 -1.06 -14.05
C LYS A 24 28.78 -0.92 -14.84
N LEU A 25 28.73 -1.42 -16.07
CA LEU A 25 27.52 -1.37 -16.91
C LEU A 25 26.34 -2.10 -16.24
N ILE A 26 26.56 -3.33 -15.76
CA ILE A 26 25.53 -4.09 -15.03
C ILE A 26 25.10 -3.34 -13.76
N SER A 27 26.04 -2.71 -13.04
CA SER A 27 25.70 -1.90 -11.86
C SER A 27 24.87 -0.67 -12.22
N GLU A 28 25.13 -0.03 -13.36
CA GLU A 28 24.35 1.11 -13.84
C GLU A 28 22.93 0.70 -14.26
N ASP A 29 22.79 -0.42 -14.96
CA ASP A 29 21.49 -0.97 -15.34
C ASP A 29 20.65 -1.36 -14.12
N VAL A 30 21.26 -2.03 -13.13
CA VAL A 30 20.59 -2.35 -11.86
C VAL A 30 20.17 -1.08 -11.12
N LYS A 31 21.02 -0.05 -11.09
CA LYS A 31 20.65 1.26 -10.49
C LYS A 31 19.49 1.91 -11.23
N ALA A 32 19.45 1.85 -12.55
CA ALA A 32 18.36 2.38 -13.35
C ALA A 32 17.03 1.66 -13.06
N LEU A 33 17.06 0.33 -12.95
CA LEU A 33 15.91 -0.49 -12.57
C LEU A 33 15.39 -0.13 -11.17
N VAL A 34 16.27 -0.13 -10.16
CA VAL A 34 15.90 0.23 -8.78
C VAL A 34 15.32 1.63 -8.71
N LYS A 35 15.91 2.59 -9.42
CA LYS A 35 15.38 3.95 -9.50
C LYS A 35 13.99 3.98 -10.13
N SER A 36 13.74 3.18 -11.18
CA SER A 36 12.43 3.10 -11.82
C SER A 36 11.36 2.52 -10.88
N GLU A 37 11.68 1.51 -10.09
CA GLU A 37 10.77 0.94 -9.08
C GLU A 37 10.46 1.95 -7.97
N ILE A 38 11.47 2.70 -7.51
CA ILE A 38 11.29 3.78 -6.52
C ILE A 38 10.42 4.90 -7.09
N ASP A 39 10.67 5.32 -8.33
CA ASP A 39 9.91 6.40 -8.97
C ASP A 39 8.45 5.98 -9.19
N LEU A 40 8.21 4.70 -9.54
CA LEU A 40 6.87 4.12 -9.64
C LEU A 40 6.17 4.03 -8.28
N ALA A 41 6.87 3.53 -7.25
CA ALA A 41 6.34 3.45 -5.89
C ALA A 41 6.00 4.85 -5.36
N LYS A 42 6.85 5.85 -5.62
CA LYS A 42 6.55 7.26 -5.29
C LYS A 42 5.32 7.76 -6.04
N ALA A 43 5.19 7.47 -7.33
CA ALA A 43 4.04 7.90 -8.12
C ALA A 43 2.70 7.35 -7.57
N GLU A 44 2.71 6.16 -6.98
CA GLU A 44 1.52 5.53 -6.40
C GLU A 44 1.30 5.93 -4.93
N LEU A 45 2.36 5.97 -4.11
CA LEU A 45 2.27 6.21 -2.68
C LEU A 45 2.16 7.69 -2.31
N VAL A 46 2.78 8.60 -3.06
CA VAL A 46 2.74 10.04 -2.73
C VAL A 46 1.32 10.61 -2.80
N PRO A 47 0.53 10.37 -3.87
CA PRO A 47 -0.87 10.82 -3.91
C PRO A 47 -1.71 10.19 -2.80
N SER A 48 -1.55 8.89 -2.55
CA SER A 48 -2.26 8.19 -1.47
C SER A 48 -1.90 8.75 -0.09
N ALA A 49 -0.62 8.99 0.19
CA ALA A 49 -0.15 9.60 1.42
C ALA A 49 -0.69 11.02 1.60
N LYS A 50 -0.80 11.80 0.52
CA LYS A 50 -1.41 13.13 0.56
C LYS A 50 -2.89 13.05 0.94
N HIS A 51 -3.67 12.16 0.31
CA HIS A 51 -5.07 11.97 0.65
C HIS A 51 -5.26 11.47 2.09
N ALA A 52 -4.41 10.55 2.54
CA ALA A 52 -4.42 10.07 3.92
C ALA A 52 -4.09 11.19 4.91
N GLY A 53 -3.07 12.01 4.62
CA GLY A 53 -2.66 13.13 5.46
C GLY A 53 -3.73 14.22 5.55
N VAL A 54 -4.34 14.60 4.42
CA VAL A 54 -5.46 15.56 4.42
C VAL A 54 -6.68 14.99 5.13
N GLY A 55 -7.02 13.72 4.89
CA GLY A 55 -8.12 13.04 5.58
C GLY A 55 -7.92 13.00 7.09
N ALA A 56 -6.72 12.63 7.54
CA ALA A 56 -6.35 12.63 8.96
C ALA A 56 -6.43 14.03 9.57
N GLY A 57 -5.93 15.06 8.87
CA GLY A 57 -6.03 16.46 9.33
C GLY A 57 -7.49 16.93 9.47
N LEU A 58 -8.34 16.61 8.49
CA LEU A 58 -9.77 16.95 8.54
C LEU A 58 -10.50 16.23 9.68
N PHE A 59 -10.21 14.95 9.90
CA PHE A 59 -10.77 14.21 11.03
C PHE A 59 -10.25 14.71 12.38
N GLY A 60 -8.97 15.08 12.46
CA GLY A 60 -8.41 15.72 13.66
C GLY A 60 -9.12 17.04 13.97
N GLY A 61 -9.33 17.88 12.95
CA GLY A 61 -10.12 19.10 13.07
C GLY A 61 -11.57 18.83 13.48
N ALA A 62 -12.23 17.84 12.87
CA ALA A 62 -13.58 17.43 13.25
C ALA A 62 -13.67 17.01 14.71
N GLY A 63 -12.71 16.20 15.19
CA GLY A 63 -12.62 15.78 16.59
C GLY A 63 -12.42 16.95 17.54
N TYR A 64 -11.54 17.90 17.19
CA TYR A 64 -11.32 19.11 17.99
C TYR A 64 -12.59 19.97 18.10
N PHE A 65 -13.28 20.20 17.00
CA PHE A 65 -14.55 20.94 17.02
C PHE A 65 -15.64 20.18 17.78
N ALA A 66 -15.78 18.88 17.57
CA ALA A 66 -16.75 18.07 18.30
C ALA A 66 -16.50 18.10 19.82
N MET A 67 -15.23 18.00 20.25
CA MET A 67 -14.85 18.11 21.66
C MET A 67 -15.24 19.48 22.24
N ASN A 68 -15.01 20.58 21.51
CA ASN A 68 -15.47 21.91 21.92
C ASN A 68 -17.00 22.01 21.98
N GLY A 69 -17.72 21.41 21.03
CA GLY A 69 -19.18 21.34 21.04
C GLY A 69 -19.72 20.65 22.30
N VAL A 70 -19.10 19.55 22.71
CA VAL A 70 -19.43 18.86 23.98
C VAL A 70 -19.15 19.76 25.19
N SER A 71 -18.02 20.47 25.22
CA SER A 71 -17.73 21.43 26.29
C SER A 71 -18.78 22.53 26.41
N LEU A 72 -19.29 23.06 25.29
CA LEU A 72 -20.39 24.04 25.29
C LEU A 72 -21.70 23.43 25.82
N LEU A 73 -21.98 22.17 25.53
CA LEU A 73 -23.15 21.47 26.09
C LEU A 73 -23.02 21.26 27.60
N PHE A 74 -21.83 20.94 28.12
CA PHE A 74 -21.61 20.90 29.57
C PHE A 74 -21.85 22.27 30.22
N LEU A 75 -21.40 23.35 29.57
CA LEU A 75 -21.61 24.71 30.05
C LEU A 75 -23.10 25.09 30.01
N ALA A 76 -23.80 24.76 28.93
CA ALA A 76 -25.24 24.93 28.82
C ALA A 76 -26.00 24.15 29.91
N GLY A 77 -25.58 22.92 30.19
CA GLY A 77 -26.13 22.08 31.25
C GLY A 77 -25.93 22.69 32.63
N ALA A 78 -24.73 23.18 32.94
CA ALA A 78 -24.43 23.87 34.21
C ALA A 78 -25.31 25.13 34.38
N LEU A 79 -25.45 25.94 33.33
CA LEU A 79 -26.33 27.10 33.34
C LEU A 79 -27.81 26.71 33.46
N GLY A 80 -28.21 25.59 32.86
CA GLY A 80 -29.54 25.01 32.98
C GLY A 80 -29.85 24.60 34.43
N ILE A 81 -28.92 23.93 35.10
CA ILE A 81 -29.03 23.60 36.53
C ILE A 81 -29.11 24.87 37.38
N GLY A 82 -28.37 25.93 37.01
CA GLY A 82 -28.44 27.23 37.69
C GLY A 82 -29.87 27.80 37.80
N LYS A 83 -30.77 27.47 36.86
CA LYS A 83 -32.18 27.87 36.95
C LYS A 83 -32.90 27.29 38.17
N LEU A 84 -32.55 26.08 38.61
CA LEU A 84 -33.16 25.46 39.79
C LEU A 84 -32.85 26.27 41.07
N PHE A 85 -31.77 27.05 41.03
CA PHE A 85 -31.36 27.95 42.11
C PHE A 85 -31.82 29.40 41.90
N GLY A 86 -32.74 29.65 40.96
CA GLY A 86 -33.32 30.98 40.70
C GLY A 86 -32.48 31.89 39.80
N ALA A 87 -31.42 31.39 39.16
CA ALA A 87 -30.61 32.20 38.25
C ALA A 87 -31.36 32.44 36.90
N PRO A 88 -31.37 33.67 36.35
CA PRO A 88 -32.03 33.99 35.08
C PRO A 88 -31.20 33.58 33.85
N THR A 89 -30.63 32.37 33.84
CA THR A 89 -29.62 31.91 32.87
C THR A 89 -30.20 31.24 31.62
N GLY A 90 -31.51 31.19 31.47
CA GLY A 90 -32.15 30.37 30.43
C GLY A 90 -31.82 30.73 29.00
N TRP A 91 -31.85 32.01 28.68
CA TRP A 91 -31.52 32.50 27.36
C TRP A 91 -30.04 32.28 27.03
N VAL A 92 -29.18 32.41 28.05
CA VAL A 92 -27.74 32.16 27.92
C VAL A 92 -27.47 30.68 27.65
N ALA A 93 -28.10 29.77 28.41
CA ALA A 93 -27.99 28.33 28.20
C ALA A 93 -28.42 27.92 26.78
N LEU A 94 -29.53 28.48 26.28
CA LEU A 94 -29.99 28.25 24.90
C LEU A 94 -28.97 28.74 23.86
N GLY A 95 -28.33 29.89 24.09
CA GLY A 95 -27.26 30.40 23.23
C GLY A 95 -26.08 29.42 23.11
N PHE A 96 -25.66 28.81 24.21
CA PHE A 96 -24.61 27.78 24.21
C PHE A 96 -25.03 26.51 23.45
N VAL A 97 -26.29 26.08 23.57
CA VAL A 97 -26.80 24.94 22.79
C VAL A 97 -26.77 25.25 21.29
N ILE A 98 -27.24 26.42 20.88
CA ILE A 98 -27.23 26.83 19.46
C ILE A 98 -25.78 26.85 18.93
N MET A 99 -24.85 27.43 19.70
CA MET A 99 -23.44 27.45 19.31
C MET A 99 -22.83 26.05 19.22
N ALA A 100 -23.19 25.15 20.14
CA ALA A 100 -22.78 23.75 20.07
C ALA A 100 -23.28 23.08 18.79
N VAL A 101 -24.54 23.31 18.39
CA VAL A 101 -25.08 22.81 17.11
C VAL A 101 -24.28 23.36 15.92
N LEU A 102 -23.98 24.66 15.89
CA LEU A 102 -23.18 25.26 14.80
C LEU A 102 -21.79 24.62 14.70
N ILE A 103 -21.13 24.39 15.83
CA ILE A 103 -19.82 23.72 15.87
C ILE A 103 -19.94 22.24 15.45
N PHE A 104 -20.98 21.52 15.85
CA PHE A 104 -21.20 20.16 15.39
C PHE A 104 -21.48 20.07 13.89
N LEU A 105 -22.15 21.08 13.30
CA LEU A 105 -22.29 21.16 11.84
C LEU A 105 -20.93 21.30 11.16
N ILE A 106 -20.05 22.17 11.67
CA ILE A 106 -18.68 22.31 11.17
C ILE A 106 -17.92 20.99 11.31
N ALA A 107 -17.95 20.37 12.48
CA ALA A 107 -17.30 19.08 12.74
C ALA A 107 -17.81 17.99 11.79
N GLY A 108 -19.14 17.91 11.57
CA GLY A 108 -19.78 16.99 10.66
C GLY A 108 -19.32 17.20 9.21
N ILE A 109 -19.26 18.45 8.74
CA ILE A 109 -18.77 18.77 7.39
C ILE A 109 -17.30 18.34 7.24
N LEU A 110 -16.44 18.66 8.21
CA LEU A 110 -15.04 18.24 8.18
C LEU A 110 -14.90 16.71 8.14
N ALA A 111 -15.67 16.00 8.96
CA ALA A 111 -15.66 14.53 8.99
C ALA A 111 -16.14 13.92 7.66
N LEU A 112 -17.18 14.49 7.04
CA LEU A 112 -17.69 14.03 5.74
C LEU A 112 -16.67 14.25 4.62
N ILE A 113 -16.01 15.41 4.58
CA ILE A 113 -14.95 15.69 3.61
C ILE A 113 -13.75 14.77 3.87
N GLY A 114 -13.35 14.61 5.15
CA GLY A 114 -12.26 13.73 5.56
C GLY A 114 -12.51 12.28 5.14
N LYS A 115 -13.74 11.79 5.29
CA LYS A 115 -14.16 10.45 4.82
C LYS A 115 -13.97 10.33 3.31
N GLY A 116 -14.38 11.35 2.55
CA GLY A 116 -14.17 11.40 1.11
C GLY A 116 -12.70 11.39 0.68
N GLN A 117 -11.78 11.92 1.50
CA GLN A 117 -10.33 11.82 1.24
C GLN A 117 -9.80 10.41 1.51
N PHE A 118 -10.25 9.75 2.59
CA PHE A 118 -9.85 8.37 2.85
C PHE A 118 -10.31 7.40 1.77
N SER A 119 -11.48 7.63 1.16
CA SER A 119 -11.94 6.84 0.02
C SER A 119 -11.04 6.97 -1.23
N LYS A 120 -10.17 7.99 -1.30
CA LYS A 120 -9.20 8.20 -2.38
C LYS A 120 -7.83 7.60 -2.08
N VAL A 121 -7.61 7.08 -0.87
CA VAL A 121 -6.37 6.41 -0.50
C VAL A 121 -6.38 5.03 -1.16
N LYS A 122 -5.44 4.81 -2.08
CA LYS A 122 -5.22 3.51 -2.74
C LYS A 122 -3.97 2.84 -2.21
N GLY A 123 -4.03 1.52 -2.01
CA GLY A 123 -2.84 0.71 -1.73
C GLY A 123 -1.98 0.53 -3.00
N PRO A 124 -0.73 0.05 -2.87
CA PRO A 124 0.16 -0.15 -4.01
C PRO A 124 -0.27 -1.38 -4.85
N GLU A 125 -1.13 -1.16 -5.84
CA GLU A 125 -1.75 -2.19 -6.69
C GLU A 125 -0.68 -3.01 -7.44
N ARG A 126 0.37 -2.37 -7.96
CA ARG A 126 1.42 -3.05 -8.74
C ARG A 126 2.36 -3.87 -7.86
N THR A 127 2.68 -3.36 -6.67
CA THR A 127 3.49 -4.10 -5.69
C THR A 127 2.76 -5.34 -5.19
N ILE A 128 1.45 -5.25 -4.96
CA ILE A 128 0.63 -6.41 -4.57
C ILE A 128 0.60 -7.45 -5.71
N ALA A 129 0.36 -7.03 -6.94
CA ALA A 129 0.33 -7.94 -8.09
C ALA A 129 1.68 -8.66 -8.33
N GLN A 130 2.82 -7.96 -8.16
CA GLN A 130 4.15 -8.56 -8.26
C GLN A 130 4.45 -9.53 -7.11
N ALA A 131 4.04 -9.17 -5.89
CA ALA A 131 4.19 -10.05 -4.73
C ALA A 131 3.39 -11.35 -4.90
N GLU A 132 2.16 -11.26 -5.39
CA GLU A 132 1.32 -12.43 -5.69
C GLU A 132 1.95 -13.34 -6.75
N THR A 133 2.47 -12.75 -7.82
CA THR A 133 3.16 -13.49 -8.90
C THR A 133 4.39 -14.22 -8.37
N SER A 134 5.18 -13.56 -7.51
CA SER A 134 6.36 -14.15 -6.88
C SER A 134 5.98 -15.32 -5.96
N ILE A 135 4.92 -15.17 -5.18
CA ILE A 135 4.40 -16.24 -4.31
C ILE A 135 3.92 -17.44 -5.13
N GLN A 136 3.21 -17.21 -6.25
CA GLN A 136 2.77 -18.28 -7.15
C GLN A 136 3.95 -19.01 -7.79
N ALA A 137 4.98 -18.28 -8.24
CA ALA A 137 6.19 -18.86 -8.80
C ALA A 137 6.94 -19.73 -7.77
N VAL A 138 7.09 -19.25 -6.53
CA VAL A 138 7.72 -20.01 -5.43
C VAL A 138 6.91 -21.27 -5.10
N LYS A 139 5.58 -21.17 -4.98
CA LYS A 139 4.70 -22.33 -4.75
C LYS A 139 4.83 -23.38 -5.86
N GLY A 140 4.87 -22.94 -7.12
CA GLY A 140 5.07 -23.82 -8.26
C GLY A 140 6.45 -24.50 -8.28
N ALA A 141 7.50 -23.81 -7.84
CA ALA A 141 8.83 -24.41 -7.70
C ALA A 141 8.88 -25.47 -6.59
N ILE A 142 8.27 -25.21 -5.42
CA ILE A 142 8.20 -26.16 -4.31
C ILE A 142 7.39 -27.41 -4.69
N ALA A 143 6.24 -27.22 -5.36
CA ALA A 143 5.40 -28.33 -5.80
C ALA A 143 6.15 -29.28 -6.77
N ARG A 144 6.92 -28.71 -7.70
CA ARG A 144 7.78 -29.48 -8.62
C ARG A 144 8.88 -30.22 -7.87
N GLY A 145 9.60 -29.54 -6.98
CA GLY A 145 10.65 -30.17 -6.17
C GLY A 145 10.15 -31.34 -5.32
N ASN A 146 8.94 -31.24 -4.74
CA ASN A 146 8.33 -32.33 -4.00
C ASN A 146 7.91 -33.51 -4.90
N ALA A 147 7.43 -33.23 -6.11
CA ALA A 147 7.10 -34.28 -7.07
C ALA A 147 8.37 -35.03 -7.52
N ASP A 148 9.43 -34.30 -7.82
CA ASP A 148 10.71 -34.86 -8.25
C ASP A 148 11.37 -35.68 -7.12
N ALA A 149 11.33 -35.18 -5.87
CA ALA A 149 11.82 -35.91 -4.70
C ALA A 149 11.05 -37.22 -4.47
N LYS A 150 9.72 -37.21 -4.64
CA LYS A 150 8.89 -38.41 -4.49
C LYS A 150 9.19 -39.42 -5.60
N THR A 151 9.43 -38.95 -6.82
CA THR A 151 9.79 -39.80 -7.96
C THR A 151 11.17 -40.42 -7.75
N ALA A 152 12.15 -39.64 -7.28
CA ALA A 152 13.49 -40.14 -6.94
C ALA A 152 13.47 -41.12 -5.74
N GLU A 153 12.58 -40.93 -4.77
CA GLU A 153 12.39 -41.86 -3.66
C GLU A 153 11.78 -43.19 -4.13
N LEU A 154 10.82 -43.14 -5.05
CA LEU A 154 10.23 -44.33 -5.68
C LEU A 154 11.29 -45.08 -6.49
N GLU A 155 12.06 -44.39 -7.33
CA GLU A 155 13.18 -44.99 -8.06
C GLU A 155 14.18 -45.64 -7.09
N ARG A 156 14.62 -44.93 -6.03
CA ARG A 156 15.55 -45.50 -5.04
C ARG A 156 14.99 -46.73 -4.32
N LYS A 157 13.69 -46.80 -4.07
CA LYS A 157 13.05 -47.97 -3.45
C LYS A 157 12.98 -49.14 -4.43
N THR A 158 12.71 -48.86 -5.71
CA THR A 158 12.74 -49.85 -6.79
C THR A 158 14.15 -50.40 -7.01
N PHE A 159 15.18 -49.54 -7.05
CA PHE A 159 16.59 -49.98 -7.19
C PHE A 159 17.14 -50.71 -5.97
N ARG A 160 16.64 -50.41 -4.76
CA ARG A 160 17.08 -51.08 -3.53
C ARG A 160 16.46 -52.45 -3.34
N ASN A 161 15.32 -52.72 -3.96
CA ASN A 161 14.63 -53.99 -3.88
C ASN A 161 14.12 -54.40 -5.28
N PRO A 162 15.02 -54.92 -6.13
CA PRO A 162 14.73 -55.22 -7.53
C PRO A 162 13.67 -56.32 -7.69
N ASP A 163 13.49 -57.17 -6.69
CA ASP A 163 12.59 -58.34 -6.75
C ASP A 163 11.11 -57.96 -6.60
N ARG A 164 10.78 -56.69 -6.28
CA ARG A 164 9.39 -56.25 -6.03
C ARG A 164 8.63 -55.84 -7.31
N VAL A 165 9.28 -55.78 -8.47
CA VAL A 165 8.60 -55.41 -9.74
C VAL A 165 7.83 -56.57 -10.37
N ASP A 166 8.08 -57.81 -9.92
CA ASP A 166 7.41 -59.00 -10.43
C ASP A 166 5.98 -59.18 -9.89
N ASP A 167 5.60 -58.48 -8.82
CA ASP A 167 4.27 -58.57 -8.16
C ASP A 167 3.21 -57.59 -8.72
N LEU A 168 3.56 -56.69 -9.64
CA LEU A 168 2.65 -55.63 -10.15
C LEU A 168 2.20 -55.83 -11.62
N ARG A 169 2.40 -57.02 -12.18
CA ARG A 169 1.89 -57.41 -13.51
C ARG A 169 0.56 -58.14 -13.43
#